data_AF-A0A7C2UI70-F1
#
_entry.id   AF-A0A7C2UI70-F1
#
_cell.length_a   1.000
_cell.length_b   1.000
_cell.length_c   1.000
_cell.angle_alpha   90.00
_cell.angle_beta   90.00
_cell.angle_gamma   90.00
#
_symmetry.space_group_name_H-M   'P 1'
#
loop_
_entity.id
_entity.type
_entity.pdbx_description
1 polymer ?
#
loop_
_entity_poly.entity_id
_entity_poly.type
_entity_poly.pdbx_seq_one_letter_code
_entity_poly.pdbx_strand_id
1 'polypeptide(L)'
;MGAASPDPWLLVLACVAATYAWRGLGVLLSGRIRAESELFNWVACVAYAMIAGLIARVIVMPTGLLAETLLAERAAACALALLAFYASRRNLFVGVITGMLILIALRETRTAFASLV
;
A
#
# COMPACT_ATOMS: atom_id res chain seq x y z
N MET A 1 31.22 -18.86 13.36
CA MET A 1 29.86 -19.10 13.89
C MET A 1 28.96 -19.42 12.69
N GLY A 2 28.87 -20.69 12.29
CA GLY A 2 28.14 -21.10 11.08
C GLY A 2 26.64 -20.98 11.30
N ALA A 3 26.01 -19.99 10.67
CA ALA A 3 24.55 -19.93 10.61
C ALA A 3 24.10 -21.10 9.73
N ALA A 4 23.51 -22.14 10.35
CA ALA A 4 22.72 -23.10 9.61
C ALA A 4 21.71 -22.30 8.79
N SER A 5 21.76 -22.39 7.45
CA SER A 5 20.76 -21.76 6.60
C SER A 5 19.43 -22.39 6.98
N PRO A 6 18.53 -21.68 7.69
CA PRO A 6 17.23 -22.26 8.00
C PRO A 6 16.58 -22.63 6.67
N ASP A 7 16.08 -23.86 6.58
CA ASP A 7 15.39 -24.33 5.39
C ASP A 7 14.32 -23.28 5.04
N PRO A 8 14.23 -22.79 3.80
CA PRO A 8 13.29 -21.74 3.43
C PRO A 8 11.86 -22.05 3.87
N TRP A 9 11.50 -23.33 4.00
CA TRP A 9 10.21 -23.74 4.57
C TRP A 9 10.03 -23.42 6.06
N LEU A 10 11.07 -23.56 6.87
CA LEU A 10 11.05 -23.16 8.29
C LEU A 10 10.89 -21.65 8.44
N LEU A 11 11.54 -20.86 7.57
CA LEU A 11 11.39 -19.40 7.56
C LEU A 11 9.96 -18.98 7.18
N VAL A 12 9.39 -19.58 6.14
CA VAL A 12 8.00 -19.31 5.73
C VAL A 12 7.04 -19.63 6.87
N LEU A 13 7.21 -20.79 7.52
CA LEU A 13 6.34 -21.22 8.60
C LEU A 13 6.47 -20.31 9.83
N ALA A 14 7.69 -19.86 10.15
CA ALA A 14 7.93 -18.86 11.19
C ALA A 14 7.28 -17.50 10.86
N CYS A 15 7.38 -17.02 9.61
CA CYS A 15 6.73 -15.79 9.17
C CYS A 15 5.20 -15.88 9.22
N VAL A 16 4.63 -17.01 8.80
CA VAL A 16 3.20 -17.29 8.90
C VAL A 16 2.77 -17.25 10.36
N ALA A 17 3.46 -18.01 11.23
CA ALA A 17 3.15 -18.03 12.66
C ALA A 17 3.21 -16.64 13.30
N ALA A 18 4.28 -15.88 13.03
CA ALA A 18 4.44 -14.52 13.56
C ALA A 18 3.33 -13.57 13.07
N THR A 19 2.96 -13.64 11.79
CA THR A 19 1.90 -12.79 11.20
C THR A 19 0.53 -13.10 11.79
N TYR A 20 0.19 -14.38 11.91
CA TYR A 20 -1.10 -14.80 12.45
C TYR A 20 -1.19 -14.62 13.97
N ALA A 21 -0.08 -14.75 14.70
CA ALA A 21 -0.04 -14.48 16.14
C ALA A 21 -0.46 -13.04 16.46
N TRP A 22 0.10 -12.06 15.74
CA TRP A 22 -0.27 -10.65 15.93
C TRP A 22 -1.72 -10.37 15.54
N ARG A 23 -2.21 -10.98 14.46
CA ARG A 23 -3.63 -10.89 14.08
C ARG A 23 -4.56 -11.50 15.12
N GLY A 24 -4.21 -12.66 15.68
CA GLY A 24 -4.98 -13.32 16.73
C GLY A 24 -5.08 -12.48 17.99
N LEU A 25 -3.95 -11.88 18.42
CA LEU A 25 -3.92 -10.92 19.53
C LEU A 25 -4.84 -9.72 19.25
N GLY A 26 -4.82 -9.18 18.03
CA GLY A 26 -5.72 -8.09 17.62
C GLY A 26 -7.21 -8.45 17.74
N VAL A 27 -7.60 -9.67 17.34
CA VAL A 27 -9.00 -10.15 17.44
C VAL A 27 -9.42 -10.34 18.90
N LEU A 28 -8.57 -10.98 19.72
CA LEU A 28 -8.82 -11.15 21.16
C LEU A 28 -8.99 -9.81 21.86
N LEU A 29 -8.16 -8.82 21.50
CA LEU A 29 -8.21 -7.49 22.07
C LEU A 29 -9.45 -6.71 21.58
N SER A 30 -9.88 -6.92 20.32
CA SER A 30 -11.08 -6.27 19.75
C SER A 30 -12.39 -6.63 20.47
N GLY A 31 -12.49 -7.84 21.04
CA GLY A 31 -13.68 -8.27 21.78
C GLY A 31 -13.75 -7.74 23.22
N ARG A 32 -12.65 -7.20 23.77
CA ARG A 32 -12.55 -6.75 25.17
C ARG A 32 -12.42 -5.23 25.32
N ILE A 33 -12.09 -4.52 24.24
CA ILE A 33 -11.98 -3.06 24.24
C ILE A 33 -13.28 -2.45 23.72
N ARG A 34 -13.94 -1.64 24.55
CA ARG A 34 -15.04 -0.78 24.10
C ARG A 34 -14.48 0.19 23.05
N ALA A 35 -15.02 0.12 21.83
CA ALA A 35 -14.63 0.97 20.70
C ALA A 35 -14.84 2.47 20.95
N GLU A 36 -15.53 2.86 22.02
CA GLU A 36 -15.71 4.25 22.46
C GLU A 36 -14.62 4.76 23.42
N SER A 37 -13.59 3.96 23.72
CA SER A 37 -12.48 4.43 24.55
C SER A 37 -11.57 5.39 23.79
N GLU A 38 -11.25 6.52 24.42
CA GLU A 38 -10.44 7.59 23.84
C GLU A 38 -9.04 7.11 23.40
N LEU A 39 -8.49 6.12 24.12
CA LEU A 39 -7.23 5.46 23.78
C LEU A 39 -7.30 4.73 22.43
N PHE A 40 -8.40 4.04 22.13
CA PHE A 40 -8.54 3.33 20.86
C PHE A 40 -8.63 4.31 19.68
N ASN A 41 -9.33 5.44 19.86
CA ASN A 41 -9.40 6.49 18.86
C ASN A 41 -8.02 7.16 18.64
N TRP A 42 -7.24 7.37 19.70
CA TRP A 42 -5.87 7.89 19.58
C TRP A 42 -4.97 6.93 18.79
N VAL A 43 -4.98 5.64 19.12
CA VAL A 43 -4.20 4.62 18.38
C VAL A 43 -4.66 4.52 16.93
N ALA A 44 -5.97 4.57 16.66
CA ALA A 44 -6.50 4.59 15.31
C ALA A 44 -6.00 5.81 14.52
N CYS A 45 -6.03 7.00 15.14
CA CYS A 45 -5.53 8.22 14.54
C CYS A 45 -4.03 8.11 14.19
N VAL A 46 -3.22 7.58 15.11
CA VAL A 46 -1.78 7.31 14.87
C VAL A 46 -1.59 6.30 13.72
N ALA A 47 -2.37 5.22 13.69
CA ALA A 47 -2.30 4.23 12.63
C ALA A 47 -2.62 4.84 11.25
N TYR A 48 -3.68 5.65 11.15
CA TYR A 48 -4.00 6.37 9.92
C TYR A 48 -2.93 7.39 9.54
N ALA A 49 -2.36 8.11 10.50
CA ALA A 49 -1.26 9.03 10.26
C ALA A 49 0.00 8.32 9.72
N MET A 50 0.31 7.12 10.24
CA MET A 50 1.41 6.30 9.73
C MET A 50 1.15 5.84 8.29
N ILE A 51 -0.05 5.36 7.97
CA ILE A 51 -0.42 4.96 6.61
C ILE A 51 -0.33 6.16 5.65
N ALA A 52 -0.86 7.32 6.05
CA ALA A 52 -0.79 8.55 5.26
C ALA A 52 0.67 8.99 5.02
N GLY A 53 1.51 8.95 6.06
CA GLY A 53 2.93 9.26 5.95
C GLY A 53 3.70 8.27 5.05
N LEU A 54 3.36 6.97 5.12
CA LEU A 54 3.94 5.96 4.25
C LEU A 54 3.55 6.20 2.78
N ILE A 55 2.27 6.48 2.51
CA ILE A 55 1.80 6.81 1.16
C ILE A 55 2.49 8.07 0.64
N ALA A 56 2.60 9.12 1.46
CA ALA A 56 3.31 10.34 1.11
C ALA A 56 4.79 10.06 0.76
N ARG A 57 5.47 9.21 1.54
CA ARG A 57 6.85 8.81 1.25
C ARG A 57 6.97 8.08 -0.09
N VAL A 58 6.05 7.17 -0.41
CA VAL A 58 6.04 6.44 -1.69
C VAL A 58 5.84 7.41 -2.87
N ILE A 59 5.03 8.46 -2.69
CA ILE A 59 4.78 9.48 -3.72
C ILE A 59 6.00 10.40 -3.90
N VAL A 60 6.59 10.89 -2.80
CA VAL A 60 7.67 11.90 -2.80
C VAL A 60 9.03 11.29 -3.13
N MET A 61 9.34 10.10 -2.62
CA MET A 61 10.62 9.42 -2.79
C MET A 61 10.41 8.00 -3.33
N PRO A 62 10.05 7.88 -4.62
CA PRO A 62 9.90 6.58 -5.26
C PRO A 62 11.26 5.89 -5.40
N THR A 63 11.31 4.61 -5.04
CA THR A 63 12.50 3.76 -5.22
C THR A 63 12.19 2.68 -6.26
N GLY A 64 13.09 2.44 -7.22
CA GLY A 64 12.95 1.43 -8.29
C GLY A 64 12.84 1.99 -9.72
N LEU A 65 12.45 1.14 -10.68
CA LEU A 65 12.27 1.38 -12.14
C LEU A 65 11.36 2.56 -12.54
N LEU A 66 10.79 3.24 -11.55
CA LEU A 66 10.00 4.44 -11.67
C LEU A 66 10.88 5.71 -11.62
N ALA A 67 12.20 5.63 -11.44
CA ALA A 67 13.07 6.81 -11.38
C ALA A 67 13.06 7.68 -12.67
N GLU A 68 12.57 7.17 -13.80
CA GLU A 68 12.58 7.89 -15.08
C GLU A 68 11.34 8.73 -15.40
N THR A 69 10.26 8.69 -14.59
CA THR A 69 9.01 9.42 -14.91
C THR A 69 8.76 10.62 -14.00
N LEU A 70 8.53 11.78 -14.65
CA LEU A 70 8.35 13.13 -14.09
C LEU A 70 7.35 13.15 -12.92
N LEU A 71 7.68 13.85 -11.83
CA LEU A 71 6.84 14.04 -10.64
C LEU A 71 5.40 14.50 -10.95
N ALA A 72 5.23 15.32 -11.99
CA ALA A 72 3.94 15.86 -12.40
C ALA A 72 2.96 14.78 -12.91
N GLU A 73 3.46 13.77 -13.64
CA GLU A 73 2.62 12.69 -14.17
C GLU A 73 2.08 11.79 -13.05
N ARG A 74 2.87 11.61 -11.98
CA ARG A 74 2.46 10.83 -10.80
C ARG A 74 1.44 11.55 -9.95
N ALA A 75 1.65 12.84 -9.71
CA ALA A 75 0.69 13.66 -8.99
C ALA A 75 -0.65 13.69 -9.73
N ALA A 76 -0.62 13.83 -11.07
CA ALA A 76 -1.81 13.76 -11.91
C ALA A 76 -2.48 12.37 -11.88
N ALA A 77 -1.71 11.28 -11.98
CA ALA A 77 -2.25 9.92 -11.90
C ALA A 77 -2.85 9.59 -10.53
N CYS A 78 -2.21 10.00 -9.43
CA CYS A 78 -2.75 9.88 -8.08
C CYS A 78 -4.03 10.72 -7.91
N ALA A 79 -4.06 11.95 -8.43
CA ALA A 79 -5.25 12.81 -8.38
C ALA A 79 -6.41 12.21 -9.18
N LEU A 80 -6.15 11.68 -10.38
CA LEU A 80 -7.16 11.01 -11.21
C LEU A 80 -7.66 9.70 -10.57
N ALA A 81 -6.77 8.91 -9.97
CA ALA A 81 -7.15 7.71 -9.23
C ALA A 81 -8.00 8.04 -7.98
N LEU A 82 -7.68 9.12 -7.27
CA LEU A 82 -8.47 9.63 -6.15
C LEU A 82 -9.86 10.10 -6.60
N LEU A 83 -9.95 10.81 -7.73
CA LEU A 83 -11.21 11.23 -8.32
C LEU A 83 -12.08 10.03 -8.75
N ALA A 84 -11.47 9.04 -9.39
CA ALA A 84 -12.16 7.80 -9.76
C ALA A 84 -12.63 7.00 -8.52
N PHE A 85 -11.83 6.98 -7.46
CA PHE A 85 -12.21 6.36 -6.19
C PHE A 85 -13.41 7.06 -5.53
N TYR A 86 -13.44 8.40 -5.57
CA TYR A 86 -14.55 9.18 -5.01
C TYR A 86 -15.83 9.02 -5.82
N ALA A 87 -15.72 8.92 -7.15
CA ALA A 87 -16.84 8.66 -8.05
C ALA A 87 -17.42 7.23 -7.88
N SER A 88 -16.58 6.24 -7.55
CA SER A 88 -16.98 4.83 -7.49
C SER A 88 -17.54 4.37 -6.14
N ARG A 89 -18.26 5.25 -5.42
CA ARG A 89 -18.96 4.90 -4.16
C ARG A 89 -18.05 4.29 -3.09
N ARG A 90 -16.79 4.74 -2.99
CA ARG A 90 -15.86 4.37 -1.89
C ARG A 90 -15.39 2.90 -1.91
N ASN A 91 -15.54 2.20 -3.04
CA ASN A 91 -15.13 0.80 -3.16
C ASN A 91 -13.63 0.68 -3.47
N LEU A 92 -12.84 0.23 -2.49
CA LEU A 92 -11.37 0.13 -2.56
C LEU A 92 -10.89 -0.67 -3.77
N PHE A 93 -11.58 -1.76 -4.11
CA PHE A 93 -11.23 -2.60 -5.26
C PHE A 93 -11.29 -1.85 -6.59
N VAL A 94 -12.33 -1.03 -6.80
CA VAL A 94 -12.48 -0.29 -8.06
C VAL A 94 -11.44 0.82 -8.15
N GLY A 95 -11.13 1.49 -7.04
CA GLY A 95 -10.06 2.49 -7.00
C GLY A 95 -8.68 1.92 -7.36
N VAL A 96 -8.32 0.76 -6.79
CA VAL A 96 -7.03 0.10 -7.06
C VAL A 96 -6.95 -0.39 -8.50
N ILE A 97 -7.98 -1.04 -9.02
CA ILE A 97 -8.00 -1.55 -10.39
C ILE A 97 -7.94 -0.38 -11.38
N THR A 98 -8.70 0.69 -11.14
CA THR A 98 -8.69 1.87 -12.03
C THR A 98 -7.32 2.55 -12.03
N GLY A 99 -6.69 2.73 -10.86
CA GLY A 99 -5.33 3.27 -10.76
C GLY A 99 -4.29 2.39 -11.47
N MET A 100 -4.39 1.07 -11.36
CA MET A 100 -3.55 0.11 -12.08
C MET A 100 -3.72 0.27 -13.61
N LEU A 101 -4.97 0.31 -14.10
CA LEU A 101 -5.28 0.44 -15.52
C LEU A 101 -4.77 1.77 -16.09
N ILE A 102 -4.92 2.87 -15.37
CA ILE A 102 -4.42 4.19 -15.79
C ILE A 102 -2.90 4.18 -15.90
N LEU A 103 -2.17 3.62 -14.93
CA LEU A 103 -0.72 3.54 -14.99
C LEU A 103 -0.22 2.64 -16.14
N ILE A 104 -0.92 1.54 -16.42
CA ILE A 104 -0.61 0.67 -17.56
C ILE A 104 -0.85 1.41 -18.88
N ALA A 105 -2.00 2.07 -19.04
CA ALA A 105 -2.34 2.83 -20.24
C ALA A 105 -1.36 4.00 -20.50
N LEU A 106 -0.95 4.69 -19.43
CA LEU A 106 0.05 5.76 -19.51
C LEU A 106 1.44 5.23 -19.89
N ARG A 107 1.80 4.00 -19.47
CA ARG A 107 3.07 3.37 -19.86
C ARG A 107 3.10 3.00 -21.34
N GLU A 108 2.03 2.37 -21.85
CA GLU A 108 1.89 1.93 -23.25
C GLU A 108 2.03 3.11 -24.22
N THR A 109 1.38 4.24 -23.91
CA THR A 109 1.45 5.45 -24.72
C THR A 109 2.85 6.06 -24.79
N ARG A 110 3.64 6.00 -23.71
CA ARG A 110 5.05 6.43 -23.70
C ARG A 110 5.96 5.49 -24.49
N THR A 111 5.78 4.17 -24.36
CA THR A 111 6.62 3.19 -25.08
C THR A 111 6.38 3.22 -26.58
N ALA A 112 5.12 3.42 -27.02
CA ALA A 112 4.78 3.57 -28.44
C ALA A 112 5.38 4.85 -29.05
N PHE A 113 5.39 5.96 -28.29
CA PHE A 113 5.99 7.22 -28.73
C PHE A 113 7.52 7.12 -28.83
N ALA A 114 8.19 6.44 -27.89
CA ALA A 114 9.64 6.23 -27.91
C ALA A 114 10.12 5.27 -29.01
N SER A 115 9.24 4.41 -29.55
CA SER A 115 9.57 3.54 -30.70
C SER A 115 9.39 4.22 -32.07
N LEU A 116 8.81 5.42 -32.11
CA LEU A 116 8.55 6.20 -33.32
C LEU A 116 9.53 7.37 -33.53
N VAL A 117 10.38 7.66 -32.54
CA VAL A 117 11.47 8.65 -32.57
C VAL A 117 12.80 7.91 -32.57
#